data_AF-A0A6V8F0Z7-F1
#
_entry.id   AF-A0A6V8F0Z7-F1
#
_cell.length_a   1.000
_cell.length_b   1.000
_cell.length_c   1.000
_cell.angle_alpha   90.00
_cell.angle_beta   90.00
_cell.angle_gamma   90.00
#
_symmetry.space_group_name_H-M   'P 1'
#
loop_
_entity.id
_entity.type
_entity.pdbx_description
1 polymer ?
#
loop_
_entity_poly.entity_id
_entity_poly.type
_entity_poly.pdbx_seq_one_letter_code
_entity_poly.pdbx_strand_id
1 'polypeptide(L)'
;MAKKRLISAHNDLKTGFFCKFFLILGCILFIIYAIEVLSHVIGLNEGVTGALLAFAILCVGLGLIMYFFSCQFAKLSEIANDVENDETLVDEEEIKEQP
;
A
#
# COMPACT_ATOMS: atom_id res chain seq x y z
N MET A 1 -0.75 27.55 -16.16
CA MET A 1 -2.11 27.22 -15.68
C MET A 1 -2.05 25.89 -14.94
N ALA A 2 -2.47 25.86 -13.67
CA ALA A 2 -2.38 24.68 -12.81
C ALA A 2 -3.35 23.58 -13.28
N LYS A 3 -2.86 22.62 -14.06
CA LYS A 3 -3.62 21.44 -14.47
C LYS A 3 -3.60 20.44 -13.32
N LYS A 4 -4.79 20.18 -12.79
CA LYS A 4 -5.10 19.38 -11.60
C LYS A 4 -4.35 18.03 -11.57
N ARG A 5 -3.29 17.93 -10.76
CA ARG A 5 -2.75 16.65 -10.24
C ARG A 5 -3.70 16.09 -9.19
N LEU A 6 -4.89 15.64 -9.58
CA LEU A 6 -5.88 15.06 -8.65
C LEU A 6 -5.85 13.53 -8.59
N ILE A 7 -5.04 12.86 -9.42
CA ILE A 7 -5.08 11.39 -9.55
C ILE A 7 -3.96 10.67 -8.78
N SER A 8 -2.82 11.30 -8.48
CA SER A 8 -1.65 10.53 -8.01
C SER A 8 -1.39 10.55 -6.49
N ALA A 9 -1.46 11.69 -5.79
CA ALA A 9 -1.02 11.74 -4.38
C ALA A 9 -2.08 11.31 -3.34
N HIS A 10 -3.36 11.63 -3.56
CA HIS A 10 -4.40 11.38 -2.55
C HIS A 10 -4.83 9.90 -2.49
N ASN A 11 -4.73 9.18 -3.60
CA ASN A 11 -5.04 7.74 -3.63
C ASN A 11 -3.87 6.89 -3.09
N ASP A 12 -2.63 7.32 -3.33
CA ASP A 12 -1.45 6.62 -2.84
C ASP A 12 -1.24 6.80 -1.32
N LEU A 13 -1.55 7.99 -0.80
CA LEU A 13 -1.51 8.27 0.64
C LEU A 13 -2.58 7.48 1.42
N LYS A 14 -3.77 7.26 0.83
CA LYS A 14 -4.80 6.40 1.42
C LYS A 14 -4.40 4.93 1.35
N THR A 15 -3.95 4.44 0.19
CA THR A 15 -3.59 3.02 0.00
C THR A 15 -2.40 2.63 0.89
N GLY A 16 -1.37 3.47 0.98
CA GLY A 16 -0.23 3.26 1.87
C GLY A 16 -0.60 3.30 3.37
N PHE A 17 -1.52 4.19 3.77
CA PHE A 17 -2.00 4.26 5.15
C PHE A 17 -2.82 3.02 5.52
N PHE A 18 -3.78 2.62 4.68
CA PHE A 18 -4.58 1.41 4.91
C PHE A 18 -3.71 0.15 4.92
N CYS A 19 -2.74 0.05 4.01
CA CYS A 19 -1.77 -1.04 3.99
C CYS A 19 -1.02 -1.16 5.33
N LYS A 20 -0.44 -0.06 5.83
CA LYS A 20 0.26 -0.04 7.12
C LYS A 20 -0.69 -0.38 8.27
N PHE A 21 -1.91 0.15 8.24
CA PHE A 21 -2.93 -0.15 9.25
C PHE A 21 -3.27 -1.64 9.31
N PHE A 22 -3.56 -2.27 8.16
CA PHE A 22 -3.89 -3.71 8.10
C PHE A 22 -2.72 -4.60 8.51
N LEU A 23 -1.49 -4.26 8.13
CA LEU A 23 -0.29 -4.97 8.58
C LEU A 23 -0.08 -4.85 10.10
N ILE A 24 -0.18 -3.65 10.65
CA ILE A 24 -0.03 -3.42 12.09
C ILE A 24 -1.13 -4.15 12.87
N LEU A 25 -2.38 -4.05 12.42
CA LEU A 25 -3.51 -4.73 13.05
C LEU A 25 -3.34 -6.25 12.99
N GLY A 26 -2.93 -6.80 11.85
CA GLY A 26 -2.63 -8.21 11.68
C GLY A 26 -1.51 -8.69 12.61
N CYS A 27 -0.42 -7.92 12.73
CA CYS A 27 0.67 -8.22 13.67
C CYS A 27 0.21 -8.21 15.13
N ILE A 28 -0.60 -7.22 15.54
CA ILE A 28 -1.14 -7.16 16.91
C ILE A 28 -2.00 -8.38 17.20
N LEU A 29 -2.91 -8.75 16.28
CA LEU A 29 -3.75 -9.95 16.41
C LEU A 29 -2.92 -11.22 16.49
N PHE A 30 -1.85 -11.31 15.71
CA PHE A 30 -0.92 -12.44 15.75
C PHE A 30 -0.16 -12.53 17.08
N ILE A 31 0.25 -11.40 17.66
CA ILE A 31 0.89 -11.36 18.99
C ILE A 31 -0.09 -11.83 20.06
N ILE A 32 -1.35 -11.37 20.02
CA ILE A 32 -2.39 -11.81 20.96
C ILE A 32 -2.61 -13.32 20.84
N TYR A 33 -2.70 -13.84 19.61
CA TYR A 33 -2.78 -15.28 19.36
C TYR A 33 -1.58 -16.03 19.93
N ALA A 34 -0.36 -15.56 19.69
CA ALA A 34 0.86 -16.20 20.17
C ALA A 34 0.91 -16.23 21.70
N ILE A 35 0.56 -15.14 22.38
CA ILE A 35 0.48 -15.07 23.84
C ILE A 35 -0.57 -16.05 24.37
N GLU A 36 -1.72 -16.13 23.72
CA GLU A 36 -2.79 -17.04 24.13
C GLU A 36 -2.37 -18.51 23.98
N VAL A 37 -1.71 -18.87 22.87
CA VAL A 37 -1.22 -20.24 22.67
C VAL A 37 -0.09 -20.60 23.64
N LEU A 38 0.80 -19.65 23.96
CA LEU A 38 1.97 -19.93 24.81
C LEU A 38 1.60 -20.00 26.30
N SER A 39 0.72 -19.13 26.74
CA SER A 39 0.47 -18.90 28.16
C SER A 39 -0.95 -19.28 28.58
N HIS A 40 -1.87 -19.48 27.64
CA HIS A 40 -3.29 -19.77 27.88
C HIS A 40 -3.97 -18.82 28.88
N VAL A 41 -3.48 -17.59 28.97
CA VAL A 41 -3.81 -16.64 30.03
C VAL A 41 -5.25 -16.13 29.91
N ILE A 42 -5.78 -16.03 28.69
CA ILE A 42 -7.11 -15.47 28.43
C ILE A 42 -8.17 -16.59 28.47
N GLY A 43 -7.78 -17.86 28.28
CA GLY A 43 -8.68 -19.01 28.35
C GLY A 43 -9.73 -18.98 27.25
N LEU A 44 -9.35 -18.51 26.06
CA LEU A 44 -10.26 -18.41 24.92
C LEU A 44 -10.65 -19.79 24.41
N ASN A 45 -11.93 -19.93 24.07
CA ASN A 45 -12.45 -21.13 23.42
C ASN A 45 -11.72 -21.35 22.08
N GLU A 46 -11.40 -22.60 21.74
CA GLU A 46 -10.73 -23.00 20.51
C GLU A 46 -11.36 -22.38 19.26
N GLY A 47 -12.69 -22.26 19.22
CA GLY A 47 -13.39 -21.61 18.11
C GLY A 47 -13.07 -20.13 17.95
N VAL A 48 -12.90 -19.40 19.06
CA VAL A 48 -12.53 -17.97 19.05
C VAL A 48 -11.07 -17.80 18.68
N THR A 49 -10.20 -18.66 19.23
CA THR A 49 -8.76 -18.68 18.94
C THR A 49 -8.50 -18.97 17.46
N GLY A 50 -9.23 -19.92 16.87
CA GLY A 50 -9.19 -20.21 15.43
C GLY A 50 -9.68 -19.05 14.57
N ALA A 51 -10.78 -18.39 14.96
CA ALA A 51 -11.28 -17.22 14.27
C ALA A 51 -10.30 -16.03 14.33
N LEU A 52 -9.66 -15.81 15.48
CA LEU A 52 -8.63 -14.79 15.68
C LEU A 52 -7.44 -15.02 14.74
N LEU A 53 -6.96 -16.26 14.63
CA LEU A 53 -5.87 -16.63 13.73
C LEU A 53 -6.26 -16.42 12.27
N ALA A 54 -7.44 -16.88 11.85
CA ALA A 54 -7.93 -16.71 10.50
C ALA A 54 -8.01 -15.22 10.12
N PHE A 55 -8.52 -14.39 11.03
CA PHE A 55 -8.61 -12.94 10.82
C PHE A 55 -7.22 -12.28 10.76
N ALA A 56 -6.27 -12.71 11.60
CA ALA A 56 -4.89 -12.24 11.55
C ALA A 56 -4.24 -12.55 10.19
N ILE A 57 -4.39 -13.79 9.70
CA ILE A 57 -3.87 -14.21 8.39
C ILE A 57 -4.49 -13.37 7.27
N LEU A 58 -5.82 -13.17 7.30
CA LEU A 58 -6.50 -12.34 6.31
C LEU A 58 -6.01 -10.90 6.33
N CYS A 59 -5.88 -10.27 7.49
CA CYS A 59 -5.36 -8.90 7.60
C CYS A 59 -3.93 -8.76 7.08
N VAL A 60 -3.04 -9.68 7.45
CA VAL A 60 -1.65 -9.67 6.97
C VAL A 60 -1.60 -9.92 5.47
N GLY A 61 -2.33 -10.91 4.96
CA GLY A 61 -2.38 -11.23 3.54
C GLY A 61 -2.91 -10.07 2.71
N LEU A 62 -4.01 -9.44 3.13
CA LEU A 62 -4.58 -8.28 2.44
C LEU A 62 -3.61 -7.09 2.47
N GLY A 63 -2.96 -6.86 3.62
CA GLY A 63 -1.94 -5.83 3.78
C GLY A 63 -0.75 -6.02 2.85
N LEU A 64 -0.23 -7.24 2.72
CA LEU A 64 0.88 -7.56 1.80
C LEU A 64 0.48 -7.40 0.34
N ILE A 65 -0.72 -7.82 -0.04
CA ILE A 65 -1.22 -7.65 -1.42
C ILE A 65 -1.37 -6.16 -1.76
N MET A 66 -1.95 -5.37 -0.86
CA MET A 66 -2.05 -3.92 -1.04
C MET A 66 -0.68 -3.27 -1.12
N TYR A 67 0.28 -3.69 -0.29
CA TYR A 67 1.67 -3.22 -0.36
C TYR A 67 2.28 -3.46 -1.74
N PHE A 68 2.11 -4.68 -2.26
CA PHE A 68 2.65 -5.05 -3.57
C PHE A 68 2.04 -4.21 -4.70
N PHE A 69 0.73 -3.98 -4.67
CA PHE A 69 0.08 -3.11 -5.65
C PHE A 69 0.55 -1.65 -5.53
N SER A 70 0.65 -1.10 -4.32
CA SER A 70 1.18 0.25 -4.12
C SER A 70 2.59 0.41 -4.69
N CYS A 71 3.49 -0.56 -4.47
CA CYS A 71 4.82 -0.52 -5.06
C CYS A 71 4.80 -0.57 -6.59
N GLN A 72 3.91 -1.39 -7.18
CA GLN A 72 3.77 -1.46 -8.63
C GLN A 72 3.20 -0.17 -9.23
N PHE A 73 2.17 0.41 -8.60
CA PHE A 73 1.60 1.68 -9.05
C PHE A 73 2.59 2.83 -8.93
N ALA A 74 3.41 2.88 -7.88
CA ALA A 74 4.46 3.88 -7.74
C ALA A 74 5.44 3.84 -8.91
N LYS A 75 5.91 2.65 -9.29
CA LYS A 75 6.81 2.46 -10.44
C LYS A 75 6.15 2.87 -11.77
N LEU A 76 4.89 2.51 -11.97
CA LEU A 76 4.12 2.92 -13.15
C LEU A 76 3.95 4.43 -13.23
N SER A 77 3.70 5.09 -12.09
CA SER A 77 3.59 6.55 -12.02
C SER A 77 4.93 7.24 -12.30
N GLU A 78 6.04 6.65 -11.89
CA GLU A 78 7.39 7.15 -12.16
C GLU A 78 7.70 7.07 -13.65
N ILE A 79 7.48 5.90 -14.28
CA ILE A 79 7.68 5.72 -15.72
C ILE A 79 6.80 6.67 -16.54
N ALA A 80 5.53 6.84 -16.16
CA ALA A 80 4.64 7.78 -16.85
C ALA A 80 5.12 9.23 -16.75
N ASN A 81 5.68 9.61 -15.60
CA ASN A 81 6.23 10.94 -15.38
C ASN A 81 7.54 11.16 -16.14
N ASP A 82 8.37 10.13 -16.31
CA ASP A 82 9.59 10.23 -17.10
C ASP A 82 9.28 10.38 -18.60
N VAL A 83 8.30 9.62 -19.12
CA VAL A 83 7.83 9.76 -20.51
C VAL A 83 7.21 11.13 -20.78
N GLU A 84 6.39 11.65 -19.86
CA GLU A 84 5.80 13.00 -20.00
C GLU A 84 6.87 14.10 -20.01
N ASN A 85 7.96 13.95 -19.25
CA ASN A 85 9.05 14.93 -19.25
C ASN A 85 9.95 14.82 -20.49
N ASP A 86 10.25 13.61 -20.98
CA ASP A 86 11.04 13.42 -22.20
C ASP A 86 10.34 14.03 -23.43
N GLU A 87 9.01 13.88 -23.58
CA GLU A 87 8.26 14.53 -24.67
C GLU A 87 8.30 16.06 -24.56
N THR A 88 8.19 16.64 -23.36
CA THR A 88 8.30 18.10 -23.20
C THR A 88 9.67 18.68 -23.52
N LEU A 89 10.75 17.91 -23.34
CA LEU A 89 12.11 18.38 -23.68
C LEU A 89 12.33 18.38 -25.20
N VAL A 90 11.73 17.45 -25.93
CA VAL A 90 11.80 17.39 -27.40
C VAL A 90 11.00 18.55 -28.02
N ASP A 91 9.81 18.85 -27.49
CA ASP A 91 9.01 19.99 -27.97
C ASP A 91 9.66 21.36 -27.68
N GLU A 92 10.41 21.52 -26.57
CA GLU A 92 11.13 22.76 -26.27
C GLU A 92 12.38 23.00 -27.13
N GLU A 93 13.02 21.94 -27.64
CA GLU A 93 14.15 22.05 -28.57
C GLU A 93 13.69 22.44 -29.98
N GLU A 94 12.56 21.91 -30.48
CA GLU A 94 12.00 22.33 -31.78
C GLU A 94 11.54 23.81 -31.80
N ILE A 95 11.07 24.34 -30.67
CA ILE A 95 10.64 25.76 -30.58
C ILE A 95 11.84 26.72 -30.60
N LYS A 96 13.04 26.28 -30.20
CA LYS A 96 14.26 27.11 -30.23
C LYS A 96 14.98 27.09 -31.58
N GLU A 97 14.67 26.14 -32.46
CA GLU A 97 15.26 26.05 -33.80
C GLU A 97 14.44 26.75 -34.90
N GLN A 98 13.26 27.31 -34.60
CA GLN A 98 12.57 28.18 -35.55
C GLN A 98 13.10 29.63 -35.46
N PRO A 99 13.69 30.18 -36.55
CA PRO A 99 14.28 31.52 -36.59
C PRO A 99 13.28 32.67 -36.51
#